data_AF-A0A3D4LTD0-F1
#
_entry.id   AF-A0A3D4LTD0-F1
#
_cell.length_a   1.000
_cell.length_b   1.000
_cell.length_c   1.000
_cell.angle_alpha   90.00
_cell.angle_beta   90.00
_cell.angle_gamma   90.00
#
_symmetry.space_group_name_H-M   'P 1'
#
loop_
_entity.id
_entity.type
_entity.pdbx_description
1 polymer ?
#
loop_
_entity_poly.entity_id
_entity_poly.type
_entity_poly.pdbx_seq_one_letter_code
_entity_poly.pdbx_strand_id
1 'polypeptide(L)'
;MIQEIENRRSIRKYRIDEVDRKIIEEILYSATFALSAKNRQPWKFIAYQRDEKDKLVDRKTPFAGIENENRIVEICDSLSIGAAVENMILTATGYGLGTLWIANTCFAYNELVDFIGTDSQLTGIVAVGYPDEVPDKRPRKRLEDVVEYRNGR
;
A
#
# COMPACT_ATOMS: atom_id res chain seq x y z
N MET A 1 -17.56 -6.28 -2.70
CA MET A 1 -16.76 -5.68 -1.60
C MET A 1 -16.38 -6.65 -0.48
N ILE A 2 -17.33 -7.35 0.18
CA ILE A 2 -16.99 -8.28 1.28
C ILE A 2 -16.17 -9.48 0.77
N GLN A 3 -16.52 -10.00 -0.40
CA GLN A 3 -15.81 -11.14 -1.00
C GLN A 3 -14.34 -10.81 -1.27
N GLU A 4 -14.03 -9.61 -1.71
CA GLU A 4 -12.68 -9.14 -2.01
C GLU A 4 -11.86 -9.07 -0.71
N ILE A 5 -12.45 -8.58 0.38
CA ILE A 5 -11.82 -8.58 1.71
C ILE A 5 -11.48 -10.02 2.14
N GLU A 6 -12.41 -10.95 1.96
CA GLU A 6 -12.25 -12.36 2.36
C GLU A 6 -11.35 -13.17 1.43
N ASN A 7 -11.30 -12.82 0.15
CA ASN A 7 -10.62 -13.58 -0.90
C ASN A 7 -9.22 -13.06 -1.20
N ARG A 8 -8.92 -11.80 -0.88
CA ARG A 8 -7.57 -11.25 -1.07
C ARG A 8 -6.51 -12.12 -0.43
N ARG A 9 -5.44 -12.37 -1.18
CA ARG A 9 -4.20 -13.02 -0.70
C ARG A 9 -2.99 -12.17 -1.06
N SER A 10 -1.92 -12.33 -0.29
CA SER A 10 -0.61 -11.84 -0.69
C SER A 10 -0.04 -12.78 -1.75
N ILE A 11 0.00 -12.30 -3.00
CA ILE A 11 0.51 -13.02 -4.16
C ILE A 11 1.98 -12.62 -4.39
N ARG A 12 2.85 -13.58 -4.66
CA ARG A 12 4.30 -13.42 -4.86
C ARG A 12 4.78 -13.95 -6.20
N LYS A 13 3.94 -14.74 -6.87
CA LYS A 13 4.18 -15.23 -8.23
C LYS A 13 3.10 -14.68 -9.14
N TYR A 14 3.54 -14.08 -10.23
CA TYR A 14 2.68 -13.41 -11.19
C TYR A 14 2.91 -13.99 -12.57
N ARG A 15 1.85 -14.04 -13.37
CA ARG A 15 1.96 -14.34 -14.79
C ARG A 15 2.73 -13.23 -15.50
N ILE A 16 3.18 -13.53 -16.71
CA ILE A 16 3.93 -12.59 -17.55
C ILE A 16 3.06 -11.49 -18.15
N ASP A 17 1.74 -11.71 -18.20
CA ASP A 17 0.75 -10.81 -18.79
C ASP A 17 0.74 -9.45 -18.10
N GLU A 18 0.72 -8.40 -18.92
CA GLU A 18 0.61 -7.04 -18.43
C GLU A 18 -0.82 -6.74 -17.98
N VAL A 19 -0.94 -5.92 -16.94
CA VAL A 19 -2.23 -5.39 -16.50
C VAL A 19 -2.57 -4.18 -17.37
N ASP A 20 -3.79 -4.13 -17.88
CA ASP A 20 -4.27 -2.98 -18.65
C ASP A 20 -4.10 -1.69 -17.83
N ARG A 21 -3.50 -0.66 -18.44
CA ARG A 21 -3.27 0.64 -17.82
C ARG A 21 -4.56 1.24 -17.25
N LYS A 22 -5.70 1.05 -17.89
CA LYS A 22 -7.00 1.52 -17.39
C LYS A 22 -7.35 0.89 -16.04
N ILE A 23 -7.07 -0.40 -15.88
CA ILE A 23 -7.28 -1.10 -14.61
C ILE A 23 -6.33 -0.54 -13.54
N ILE A 24 -5.06 -0.26 -13.89
CA ILE A 24 -4.12 0.40 -12.98
C ILE A 24 -4.62 1.79 -12.57
N GLU A 25 -5.12 2.58 -13.51
CA GLU A 25 -5.69 3.91 -13.23
C GLU A 25 -6.92 3.82 -12.33
N GLU A 26 -7.80 2.84 -12.52
CA GLU A 26 -8.96 2.60 -11.65
C GLU A 26 -8.53 2.15 -10.23
N ILE A 27 -7.49 1.32 -10.12
CA ILE A 27 -6.88 0.96 -8.84
C ILE A 27 -6.34 2.20 -8.14
N LEU A 28 -5.54 3.02 -8.82
CA LEU A 28 -4.99 4.26 -8.26
C LEU A 28 -6.09 5.27 -7.90
N TYR A 29 -7.12 5.38 -8.73
CA TYR A 29 -8.27 6.23 -8.46
C TYR A 29 -9.02 5.79 -7.20
N SER A 30 -9.15 4.49 -6.95
CA SER A 30 -9.77 3.96 -5.72
C SER A 30 -9.06 4.43 -4.43
N ALA A 31 -7.75 4.67 -4.50
CA ALA A 31 -6.97 5.19 -3.38
C ALA A 31 -7.45 6.58 -2.94
N THR A 32 -7.92 7.41 -3.88
CA THR A 32 -8.34 8.79 -3.63
C THR A 32 -9.60 8.89 -2.77
N PHE A 33 -10.36 7.78 -2.64
CA PHE A 33 -11.52 7.70 -1.75
C PHE A 33 -11.16 7.39 -0.30
N ALA A 34 -9.88 7.19 0.03
CA ALA A 34 -9.48 7.00 1.41
C ALA A 34 -9.68 8.27 2.25
N LEU A 35 -10.04 8.08 3.52
CA LEU A 35 -10.10 9.17 4.48
C LEU A 35 -8.68 9.67 4.77
N SER A 36 -8.52 10.99 4.89
CA SER A 36 -7.25 11.59 5.33
C SER A 36 -7.47 12.69 6.35
N ALA A 37 -6.56 12.77 7.33
CA ALA A 37 -6.64 13.77 8.38
C ALA A 37 -6.68 15.18 7.77
N LYS A 38 -7.68 15.98 8.15
CA LYS A 38 -7.91 17.33 7.59
C LYS A 38 -7.97 17.37 6.04
N ASN A 39 -8.34 16.25 5.41
CA ASN A 39 -8.34 16.07 3.97
C ASN A 39 -6.96 16.34 3.30
N ARG A 40 -5.86 16.06 4.01
CA ARG A 40 -4.48 16.31 3.53
C ARG A 40 -4.11 15.51 2.28
N GLN A 41 -4.74 14.35 2.06
CA GLN A 41 -4.43 13.43 0.96
C GLN A 41 -2.91 13.21 0.79
N PRO A 42 -2.21 12.71 1.83
CA PRO A 42 -0.75 12.73 1.92
C PRO A 42 -0.05 11.65 1.07
N TRP A 43 -0.66 11.27 -0.05
CA TRP A 43 -0.17 10.23 -0.94
C TRP A 43 0.24 10.78 -2.29
N LYS A 44 1.33 10.24 -2.82
CA LYS A 44 1.72 10.31 -4.23
C LYS A 44 2.06 8.90 -4.67
N PHE A 45 1.42 8.44 -5.74
CA PHE A 45 1.67 7.11 -6.29
C PHE A 45 2.62 7.22 -7.48
N ILE A 46 3.65 6.40 -7.50
CA ILE A 46 4.56 6.25 -8.63
C ILE A 46 4.35 4.84 -9.17
N ALA A 47 3.81 4.73 -10.38
CA ALA A 47 3.47 3.46 -11.01
C ALA A 47 4.55 3.09 -12.04
N TYR A 48 5.03 1.85 -11.97
CA TYR A 48 6.01 1.30 -12.89
C TYR A 48 5.42 0.11 -13.64
N GLN A 49 5.51 0.10 -14.97
CA GLN A 49 5.20 -1.04 -15.83
C GLN A 49 6.38 -1.31 -16.77
N ARG A 50 7.33 -2.15 -16.33
CA ARG A 50 8.59 -2.49 -17.03
C ARG A 50 9.47 -1.28 -17.42
N ASP A 51 10.79 -1.53 -17.44
CA ASP A 51 11.87 -0.74 -18.06
C ASP A 51 11.72 0.78 -18.24
N GLU A 52 11.49 1.53 -17.16
CA GLU A 52 11.87 2.95 -17.12
C GLU A 52 12.69 3.24 -15.87
N LYS A 53 13.87 3.85 -16.09
CA LYS A 53 14.84 4.22 -15.06
C LYS A 53 15.13 5.71 -15.20
N ASP A 54 14.97 6.46 -14.12
CA ASP A 54 15.54 7.79 -14.00
C ASP A 54 16.32 7.93 -12.69
N LYS A 55 17.34 8.81 -12.70
CA LYS A 55 18.34 8.93 -11.64
C LYS A 55 18.15 10.18 -10.77
N LEU A 56 18.12 9.91 -9.46
CA LEU A 56 18.65 10.65 -8.29
C LEU A 56 18.32 12.15 -8.05
N VAL A 57 17.72 12.39 -6.87
CA VAL A 57 17.53 13.69 -6.19
C VAL A 57 17.75 13.51 -4.67
N ASP A 58 17.92 14.61 -3.93
CA ASP A 58 18.10 14.64 -2.46
C ASP A 58 16.88 14.08 -1.71
N ARG A 59 17.06 13.39 -0.57
CA ARG A 59 16.07 12.42 -0.04
C ARG A 59 15.52 12.73 1.34
N LYS A 60 14.22 12.47 1.54
CA LYS A 60 13.59 12.35 2.86
C LYS A 60 13.53 10.89 3.32
N THR A 61 13.82 10.65 4.60
CA THR A 61 13.86 9.32 5.22
C THR A 61 13.01 9.29 6.50
N PRO A 62 12.24 8.20 6.76
CA PRO A 62 11.46 8.04 8.00
C PRO A 62 12.36 7.91 9.23
N PHE A 63 13.66 7.68 9.04
CA PHE A 63 14.67 7.54 10.10
C PHE A 63 15.27 8.88 10.54
N ALA A 64 14.89 10.00 9.91
CA ALA A 64 15.37 11.31 10.32
C ALA A 64 14.83 11.69 11.73
N GLY A 65 15.63 12.44 12.48
CA GLY A 65 15.15 13.08 13.71
C GLY A 65 14.12 14.15 13.35
N ILE A 66 12.92 14.05 13.92
CA ILE A 66 11.82 15.00 13.71
C ILE A 66 11.22 15.41 15.06
N GLU A 67 10.70 16.63 15.11
CA GLU A 67 9.97 17.16 16.27
C GLU A 67 8.70 16.35 16.55
N ASN A 68 8.24 16.36 17.81
CA ASN A 68 7.12 15.53 18.26
C ASN A 68 5.81 15.85 17.52
N GLU A 69 5.52 17.12 17.25
CA GLU A 69 4.33 17.52 16.50
C GLU A 69 4.36 16.96 15.06
N ASN A 70 5.53 17.01 14.42
CA ASN A 70 5.73 16.48 13.07
C ASN A 70 5.61 14.95 13.05
N ARG A 71 6.03 14.25 14.12
CA ARG A 71 5.83 12.81 14.28
C ARG A 71 4.35 12.44 14.36
N ILE A 72 3.53 13.23 15.06
CA ILE A 72 2.07 12.98 15.13
C ILE A 72 1.45 13.11 13.74
N VAL A 73 1.86 14.11 12.96
CA VAL A 73 1.40 14.30 11.58
C VAL A 73 1.81 13.11 10.71
N GLU A 74 3.06 12.66 10.78
CA GLU A 74 3.56 11.49 10.05
C GLU A 74 2.77 10.22 10.37
N ILE A 75 2.40 10.01 11.64
CA ILE A 75 1.56 8.89 12.06
C ILE A 75 0.17 8.98 11.42
N CYS A 76 -0.46 10.16 11.46
CA CYS A 76 -1.78 10.38 10.85
C CYS A 76 -1.74 10.18 9.33
N ASP A 77 -0.68 10.66 8.68
CA ASP A 77 -0.48 10.50 7.25
C ASP A 77 -0.28 9.02 6.90
N SER A 78 0.48 8.27 7.70
CA SER A 78 0.70 6.83 7.53
C SER A 78 -0.60 6.01 7.64
N LEU A 79 -1.49 6.36 8.58
CA LEU A 79 -2.82 5.74 8.68
C LEU A 79 -3.66 6.00 7.41
N SER A 80 -3.60 7.23 6.91
CA SER A 80 -4.32 7.64 5.70
C SER A 80 -3.81 6.90 4.46
N ILE A 81 -2.48 6.77 4.33
CA ILE A 81 -1.83 6.02 3.25
C ILE A 81 -2.18 4.53 3.36
N GLY A 82 -2.21 3.95 4.57
CA GLY A 82 -2.63 2.56 4.78
C GLY A 82 -4.06 2.30 4.29
N ALA A 83 -5.00 3.21 4.56
CA ALA A 83 -6.37 3.11 4.06
C ALA A 83 -6.43 3.23 2.52
N ALA A 84 -5.65 4.14 1.94
CA ALA A 84 -5.51 4.29 0.49
C ALA A 84 -4.97 3.00 -0.17
N VAL A 85 -3.96 2.38 0.44
CA VAL A 85 -3.40 1.10 -0.02
C VAL A 85 -4.42 -0.05 0.06
N GLU A 86 -5.20 -0.14 1.13
CA GLU A 86 -6.25 -1.17 1.23
C GLU A 86 -7.33 -0.98 0.14
N ASN A 87 -7.75 0.26 -0.17
CA ASN A 87 -8.67 0.51 -1.28
C ASN A 87 -8.11 0.01 -2.63
N MET A 88 -6.84 0.32 -2.92
CA MET A 88 -6.17 -0.16 -4.15
C MET A 88 -6.20 -1.68 -4.23
N ILE A 89 -5.87 -2.32 -3.11
CA ILE A 89 -5.76 -3.77 -2.99
C ILE A 89 -7.11 -4.47 -3.18
N LEU A 90 -8.18 -3.94 -2.60
CA LEU A 90 -9.53 -4.49 -2.75
C LEU A 90 -10.05 -4.30 -4.17
N THR A 91 -9.79 -3.14 -4.77
CA THR A 91 -10.11 -2.87 -6.18
C THR A 91 -9.39 -3.85 -7.11
N ALA A 92 -8.08 -4.04 -6.92
CA ALA A 92 -7.29 -5.02 -7.68
C ALA A 92 -7.84 -6.45 -7.53
N THR A 93 -8.23 -6.83 -6.32
CA THR A 93 -8.85 -8.14 -6.05
C THR A 93 -10.18 -8.29 -6.81
N GLY A 94 -10.97 -7.23 -6.93
CA GLY A 94 -12.20 -7.21 -7.73
C GLY A 94 -11.97 -7.44 -9.24
N TYR A 95 -10.82 -7.03 -9.77
CA TYR A 95 -10.38 -7.34 -11.13
C TYR A 95 -9.77 -8.75 -11.29
N GLY A 96 -9.74 -9.54 -10.22
CA GLY A 96 -9.08 -10.86 -10.21
C GLY A 96 -7.55 -10.77 -10.17
N LEU A 97 -6.99 -9.61 -9.83
CA LEU A 97 -5.55 -9.42 -9.70
C LEU A 97 -5.07 -9.80 -8.30
N GLY A 98 -3.84 -10.30 -8.24
CA GLY A 98 -3.07 -10.52 -7.03
C GLY A 98 -2.30 -9.28 -6.61
N THR A 99 -2.12 -9.08 -5.30
CA THR A 99 -1.30 -7.98 -4.77
C THR A 99 -0.33 -8.44 -3.68
N LEU A 100 0.77 -7.70 -3.53
CA LEU A 100 1.69 -7.81 -2.39
C LEU A 100 2.01 -6.42 -1.88
N TRP A 101 1.53 -6.11 -0.67
CA TRP A 101 1.96 -4.92 0.05
C TRP A 101 3.25 -5.20 0.81
N ILE A 102 4.30 -4.43 0.49
CA ILE A 102 5.62 -4.47 1.09
C ILE A 102 5.80 -3.17 1.89
N ALA A 103 5.58 -3.26 3.21
CA ALA A 103 5.69 -2.13 4.13
C ALA A 103 7.05 -2.07 4.86
N ASN A 104 7.85 -3.14 4.81
CA ASN A 104 9.17 -3.22 5.44
C ASN A 104 10.29 -2.79 4.47
N THR A 105 10.11 -1.67 3.78
CA THR A 105 11.11 -1.12 2.83
C THR A 105 12.39 -0.65 3.52
N CYS A 106 12.41 -0.61 4.86
CA CYS A 106 13.53 -0.17 5.68
C CYS A 106 14.87 -0.84 5.35
N PHE A 107 14.87 -2.13 4.98
CA PHE A 107 16.09 -2.90 4.72
C PHE A 107 16.84 -2.47 3.46
N ALA A 108 16.17 -1.81 2.52
CA ALA A 108 16.75 -1.35 1.26
C ALA A 108 16.27 0.06 0.92
N TYR A 109 15.96 0.88 1.94
CA TYR A 109 15.26 2.14 1.76
C TYR A 109 16.02 3.09 0.82
N ASN A 110 17.33 3.21 1.03
CA ASN A 110 18.16 4.10 0.23
C ASN A 110 18.24 3.61 -1.22
N GLU A 111 18.48 2.32 -1.46
CA GLU A 111 18.50 1.77 -2.82
C GLU A 111 17.15 1.92 -3.52
N LEU A 112 16.04 1.75 -2.80
CA LEU A 112 14.69 1.88 -3.34
C LEU A 112 14.36 3.32 -3.71
N VAL A 113 14.63 4.28 -2.82
CA VAL A 113 14.39 5.70 -3.11
C VAL A 113 15.27 6.19 -4.26
N ASP A 114 16.50 5.68 -4.38
CA ASP A 114 17.38 5.92 -5.53
C ASP A 114 16.83 5.41 -6.83
N PHE A 115 16.40 4.15 -6.79
CA PHE A 115 15.81 3.50 -7.94
C PHE A 115 14.53 4.24 -8.39
N ILE A 116 13.73 4.71 -7.45
CA ILE A 116 12.48 5.42 -7.72
C ILE A 116 12.73 6.88 -8.15
N GLY A 117 13.88 7.48 -7.79
CA GLY A 117 14.19 8.88 -8.10
C GLY A 117 13.28 9.87 -7.39
N THR A 118 12.93 9.61 -6.12
CA THR A 118 12.04 10.49 -5.35
C THR A 118 12.73 11.16 -4.17
N ASP A 119 12.36 12.40 -3.90
CA ASP A 119 12.75 13.16 -2.71
C ASP A 119 11.76 12.97 -1.54
N SER A 120 10.64 12.31 -1.80
CA SER A 120 9.55 12.08 -0.86
C SER A 120 9.82 10.83 -0.01
N GLN A 121 9.15 10.75 1.14
CA GLN A 121 9.26 9.59 2.01
C GLN A 121 8.58 8.37 1.39
N LEU A 122 9.31 7.25 1.26
CA LEU A 122 8.77 5.99 0.76
C LEU A 122 8.04 5.22 1.88
N THR A 123 6.71 5.22 1.83
CA THR A 123 5.87 4.54 2.85
C THR A 123 5.67 3.05 2.58
N GLY A 124 5.75 2.61 1.33
CA GLY A 124 5.60 1.20 0.96
C GLY A 124 5.51 0.99 -0.53
N ILE A 125 5.52 -0.29 -0.93
CA ILE A 125 5.43 -0.72 -2.34
C ILE A 125 4.27 -1.70 -2.46
N VAL A 126 3.51 -1.62 -3.55
CA VAL A 126 2.46 -2.58 -3.88
C VAL A 126 2.78 -3.21 -5.22
N ALA A 127 3.09 -4.51 -5.24
CA ALA A 127 3.15 -5.28 -6.48
C ALA A 127 1.74 -5.72 -6.88
N VAL A 128 1.40 -5.62 -8.16
CA VAL A 128 0.08 -5.94 -8.73
C VAL A 128 0.26 -6.73 -10.02
N GLY A 129 -0.54 -7.77 -10.21
CA GLY A 129 -0.52 -8.55 -11.46
C GLY A 129 -1.46 -9.74 -11.42
N TYR A 130 -1.57 -10.47 -12.53
CA TYR A 130 -2.33 -11.70 -12.56
C TYR A 130 -1.62 -12.79 -11.75
N PRO A 131 -2.30 -13.45 -10.79
CA PRO A 131 -1.65 -14.45 -9.94
C PRO A 131 -1.25 -15.69 -10.74
N ASP A 132 -0.04 -16.19 -10.47
CA ASP A 132 0.47 -17.50 -10.93
C ASP A 132 0.67 -18.47 -9.75
N GLU A 133 -0.13 -18.26 -8.70
CA GLU A 133 -0.20 -19.12 -7.53
C GLU A 133 -1.56 -18.96 -6.85
N VAL A 134 -1.95 -19.98 -6.08
CA VAL A 134 -3.19 -19.98 -5.29
C VAL A 134 -2.83 -20.29 -3.83
N PRO A 135 -2.33 -19.31 -3.07
CA PRO A 135 -1.91 -19.54 -1.69
C PRO A 135 -3.13 -19.72 -0.77
N ASP A 136 -2.96 -20.57 0.23
CA ASP A 136 -3.97 -20.81 1.25
C ASP A 136 -4.34 -19.53 2.04
N LYS A 137 -5.55 -19.54 2.63
CA LYS A 137 -5.95 -18.47 3.54
C LYS A 137 -5.01 -18.47 4.74
N ARG A 138 -4.30 -17.35 4.97
CA ARG A 138 -3.59 -17.12 6.23
C ARG A 138 -4.61 -17.14 7.38
N PRO A 139 -4.31 -17.76 8.54
CA PRO A 139 -5.22 -17.75 9.68
C PRO A 139 -5.50 -16.31 10.15
N ARG A 140 -6.66 -16.11 10.76
CA ARG A 140 -7.02 -14.86 11.45
C ARG A 140 -7.19 -15.16 12.93
N LYS A 141 -6.91 -14.16 13.77
CA LYS A 141 -7.31 -14.20 15.18
C LYS A 141 -8.82 -14.38 15.27
N ARG A 142 -9.29 -15.02 16.33
CA ARG A 142 -10.73 -15.12 16.58
C ARG A 142 -11.25 -13.74 16.96
N LEU A 143 -12.53 -13.48 16.71
CA LEU A 143 -13.12 -12.18 16.99
C LEU A 143 -13.00 -11.80 18.47
N GLU A 144 -13.19 -12.77 19.37
CA GLU A 144 -13.01 -12.62 20.82
C GLU A 144 -11.59 -12.24 21.25
N ASP A 145 -10.57 -12.52 20.43
CA ASP A 145 -9.18 -12.18 20.73
C ASP A 145 -8.84 -10.73 20.33
N VAL A 146 -9.76 -10.04 19.62
CA VAL A 146 -9.53 -8.68 19.08
C VAL A 146 -10.65 -7.68 19.41
N VAL A 147 -11.73 -8.13 20.07
CA VAL A 147 -12.86 -7.28 20.47
C VAL A 147 -13.13 -7.41 21.95
N GLU A 148 -13.18 -6.27 22.64
CA GLU A 148 -13.65 -6.16 24.03
C GLU A 148 -14.99 -5.40 24.04
N TYR A 149 -16.08 -6.08 24.41
CA TYR A 149 -17.39 -5.44 24.57
C TYR A 149 -17.53 -4.89 25.99
N ARG A 150 -17.62 -3.56 26.12
CA ARG A 150 -17.91 -2.89 27.39
C ARG A 150 -19.33 -2.35 27.35
N ASN A 151 -20.23 -3.01 28.07
CA ASN A 151 -21.56 -2.46 28.32
C ASN A 151 -21.44 -1.41 29.42
N GLY A 152 -21.52 -0.14 29.06
CA GLY A 152 -21.58 0.95 30.03
C GLY A 152 -22.83 0.84 30.91
N ARG A 153 -22.74 1.31 32.15
CA ARG A 153 -23.91 1.71 32.93
C ARG A 153 -24.37 3.10 32.49
#